data_AF-A0A670YPS9-F1
#
_entry.id   AF-A0A670YPS9-F1
#
_cell.length_a   1.000
_cell.length_b   1.000
_cell.length_c   1.000
_cell.angle_alpha   90.00
_cell.angle_beta   90.00
_cell.angle_gamma   90.00
#
_symmetry.space_group_name_H-M   'P 1'
#
loop_
_entity.id
_entity.type
_entity.pdbx_description
1 polymer ?
#
loop_
_entity_poly.entity_id
_entity_poly.type
_entity_poly.pdbx_seq_one_letter_code
_entity_poly.pdbx_strand_id
1 'polypeptide(L)'
;GRNSEPSTSSSMLCSSQDYKESEKENMEDKEERLELGKPVSSVELCVRCQTRPKNGCIVHGRTGHLMSCFVCAKKLKKRNKPCPVCRQPIEMIILTYFC
;
A
#
# COMPACT_ATOMS: atom_id res chain seq x y z
N GLY A 1 2.90 4.13 -48.28
CA GLY A 1 2.63 2.69 -48.45
C GLY A 1 1.63 2.25 -47.39
N ARG A 2 0.95 1.12 -47.60
CA ARG A 2 -0.13 0.63 -46.73
C ARG A 2 0.38 -0.06 -45.44
N ASN A 3 -0.36 0.20 -44.35
CA ASN A 3 -0.88 -0.72 -43.32
C ASN A 3 0.02 -1.71 -42.53
N SER A 4 -0.45 -1.94 -41.30
CA SER A 4 -0.44 -3.19 -40.51
C SER A 4 0.78 -3.55 -39.65
N GLU A 5 0.53 -3.68 -38.33
CA GLU A 5 1.20 -4.64 -37.46
C GLU A 5 0.87 -6.08 -37.90
N PRO A 6 1.77 -7.03 -37.60
CA PRO A 6 1.32 -8.35 -37.17
C PRO A 6 2.01 -8.84 -35.88
N SER A 7 1.25 -9.62 -35.11
CA SER A 7 1.71 -10.43 -33.98
C SER A 7 2.53 -11.66 -34.44
N THR A 8 2.75 -12.63 -33.53
CA THR A 8 3.31 -13.99 -33.74
C THR A 8 4.85 -14.08 -33.86
N SER A 9 5.53 -15.18 -33.50
CA SER A 9 5.24 -16.27 -32.55
C SER A 9 6.50 -17.14 -32.31
N SER A 10 6.57 -17.74 -31.12
CA SER A 10 7.35 -18.91 -30.68
C SER A 10 7.95 -19.91 -31.70
N SER A 11 9.14 -20.46 -31.36
CA SER A 11 9.58 -21.87 -31.61
C SER A 11 10.74 -22.27 -30.65
N MET A 12 10.61 -23.33 -29.81
CA MET A 12 11.00 -24.78 -30.00
C MET A 12 12.52 -25.01 -30.17
N LEU A 13 13.22 -26.00 -29.55
CA LEU A 13 12.92 -27.23 -28.74
C LEU A 13 13.67 -27.17 -27.36
N CYS A 14 13.54 -28.02 -26.32
CA CYS A 14 13.06 -29.39 -26.04
C CYS A 14 14.10 -30.56 -26.12
N SER A 15 14.38 -31.19 -24.96
CA SER A 15 14.82 -32.59 -24.66
C SER A 15 15.64 -32.58 -23.35
N SER A 16 15.65 -33.52 -22.38
CA SER A 16 14.87 -34.74 -22.05
C SER A 16 15.41 -35.22 -20.67
N GLN A 17 14.75 -36.00 -19.80
CA GLN A 17 13.40 -36.60 -19.74
C GLN A 17 13.12 -37.13 -18.30
N ASP A 18 11.89 -37.61 -18.06
CA ASP A 18 11.44 -38.73 -17.18
C ASP A 18 12.04 -38.92 -15.75
N TYR A 19 11.27 -39.09 -14.67
CA TYR A 19 9.85 -39.46 -14.47
C TYR A 19 9.38 -39.02 -13.04
N LYS A 20 8.17 -39.24 -12.52
CA LYS A 20 6.99 -40.03 -12.96
C LYS A 20 5.67 -39.36 -12.53
N GLU A 21 4.56 -40.09 -12.64
CA GLU A 21 3.16 -39.63 -12.58
C GLU A 21 2.26 -40.47 -11.65
N SER A 22 1.13 -39.87 -11.24
CA SER A 22 -0.20 -40.44 -10.94
C SER A 22 -0.69 -40.03 -9.55
N GLU A 23 -1.86 -39.43 -9.33
CA GLU A 23 -2.91 -38.71 -10.09
C GLU A 23 -4.12 -38.62 -9.09
N LYS A 24 -5.14 -37.81 -9.39
CA LYS A 24 -6.48 -37.78 -8.73
C LYS A 24 -6.56 -37.10 -7.34
N GLU A 25 -7.62 -36.37 -6.99
CA GLU A 25 -8.75 -35.80 -7.76
C GLU A 25 -9.33 -34.58 -6.98
N ASN A 26 -10.26 -33.86 -7.60
CA ASN A 26 -10.84 -32.58 -7.16
C ASN A 26 -11.71 -32.68 -5.88
N MET A 27 -11.68 -31.67 -5.01
CA MET A 27 -12.83 -31.23 -4.21
C MET A 27 -12.70 -29.75 -3.80
N GLU A 28 -13.69 -28.94 -4.21
CA GLU A 28 -13.91 -27.60 -3.68
C GLU A 28 -14.49 -27.70 -2.27
N ASP A 29 -14.01 -26.89 -1.32
CA ASP A 29 -14.75 -26.70 -0.06
C ASP A 29 -14.70 -25.26 0.46
N LYS A 30 -15.82 -24.87 1.07
CA LYS A 30 -16.25 -23.48 1.24
C LYS A 30 -15.94 -22.99 2.65
N GLU A 31 -14.82 -22.29 2.84
CA GLU A 31 -14.56 -21.58 4.10
C GLU A 31 -15.08 -20.12 4.08
N GLU A 32 -16.38 -20.01 4.37
CA GLU A 32 -17.06 -18.78 4.77
C GLU A 32 -16.51 -18.31 6.14
N ARG A 33 -15.33 -17.68 6.12
CA ARG A 33 -14.65 -17.24 7.34
C ARG A 33 -15.32 -16.01 7.95
N LEU A 34 -16.34 -16.31 8.75
CA LEU A 34 -17.12 -15.44 9.65
C LEU A 34 -16.46 -14.09 9.95
N GLU A 35 -17.15 -13.03 9.53
CA GLU A 35 -16.95 -11.65 9.95
C GLU A 35 -17.10 -11.54 11.48
N LEU A 36 -16.02 -11.79 12.22
CA LEU A 36 -15.97 -11.44 13.63
C LEU A 36 -15.91 -9.91 13.72
N GLY A 37 -17.09 -9.31 13.85
CA GLY A 37 -17.33 -7.89 14.06
C GLY A 37 -16.59 -7.39 15.29
N LYS A 38 -15.30 -7.08 15.10
CA LYS A 38 -14.49 -6.38 16.09
C LYS A 38 -15.12 -5.00 16.27
N PRO A 39 -15.25 -4.50 17.51
CA PRO A 39 -15.54 -3.09 17.73
C PRO A 39 -14.30 -2.30 17.34
N VAL A 40 -14.11 -2.09 16.04
CA VAL A 40 -13.09 -1.19 15.53
C VAL A 40 -13.61 0.22 15.78
N SER A 41 -13.32 0.73 16.98
CA SER A 41 -13.06 2.16 17.11
C SER A 41 -11.93 2.44 16.12
N SER A 42 -12.32 2.89 14.92
CA SER A 42 -11.45 2.96 13.75
C SER A 42 -10.54 4.17 13.86
N VAL A 43 -9.64 4.10 14.85
CA VAL A 43 -8.56 5.04 15.07
C VAL A 43 -7.69 5.01 13.84
N GLU A 44 -7.87 6.00 12.97
CA GLU A 44 -7.17 6.05 11.71
C GLU A 44 -5.66 6.02 11.94
N LEU A 45 -5.01 5.00 11.37
CA LEU A 45 -3.58 4.78 11.57
C LEU A 45 -2.77 5.64 10.60
N CYS A 46 -1.57 5.99 11.05
CA CYS A 46 -0.55 6.68 10.27
C CYS A 46 -0.22 5.89 9.00
N VAL A 47 -0.55 6.43 7.82
CA VAL A 47 -0.39 5.73 6.53
C VAL A 47 1.04 5.23 6.26
N ARG A 48 2.03 5.90 6.86
CA ARG A 48 3.47 5.57 6.71
C ARG A 48 3.94 4.39 7.57
N CYS A 49 3.27 4.07 8.68
CA CYS A 49 3.78 3.06 9.62
C CYS A 49 2.73 2.14 10.23
N GLN A 50 1.44 2.36 9.99
CA GLN A 50 0.32 1.46 10.32
C GLN A 50 0.32 0.93 11.77
N THR A 51 0.83 1.74 12.72
CA THR A 51 1.10 1.33 14.12
C THR A 51 0.81 2.40 15.16
N ARG A 52 0.52 3.64 14.73
CA ARG A 52 0.27 4.79 15.60
C ARG A 52 -0.84 5.65 15.00
N PRO A 53 -1.66 6.34 15.81
CA PRO A 53 -2.74 7.20 15.31
C PRO A 53 -2.22 8.34 14.42
N LYS A 54 -3.08 8.86 13.54
CA LYS A 54 -2.85 10.12 12.82
C LYS A 54 -2.91 11.31 13.80
N ASN A 55 -1.77 11.63 14.42
CA ASN A 55 -1.62 12.75 15.37
C ASN A 55 -0.49 13.73 15.02
N GLY A 56 0.10 13.63 13.82
CA GLY A 56 1.14 14.53 13.32
C GLY A 56 0.65 15.33 12.13
N CYS A 57 0.12 16.54 12.38
CA CYS A 57 -0.30 17.44 11.32
C CYS A 57 0.93 18.05 10.63
N ILE A 58 0.99 17.93 9.30
CA ILE A 58 2.05 18.50 8.46
C ILE A 58 1.55 19.87 7.96
N VAL A 59 2.08 20.96 8.53
CA VAL A 59 1.64 22.34 8.26
C VAL A 59 2.47 23.01 7.17
N HIS A 60 1.80 23.74 6.30
CA HIS A 60 2.35 24.53 5.20
C HIS A 60 1.37 25.66 4.85
N GLY A 61 1.87 26.90 4.80
CA GLY A 61 1.06 28.11 4.74
C GLY A 61 0.00 28.16 5.84
N ARG A 62 -1.27 28.34 5.44
CA ARG A 62 -2.43 28.38 6.35
C ARG A 62 -3.14 27.03 6.50
N THR A 63 -2.55 25.94 6.01
CA THR A 63 -3.20 24.63 5.91
C THR A 63 -2.32 23.51 6.47
N GLY A 64 -2.90 22.33 6.65
CA GLY A 64 -2.12 21.15 7.03
C GLY A 64 -2.77 19.84 6.67
N HIS A 65 -1.95 18.81 6.47
CA HIS A 65 -2.41 17.45 6.17
C HIS A 65 -2.15 16.52 7.35
N LEU A 66 -3.23 15.96 7.90
CA LEU A 66 -3.17 14.97 8.98
C LEU A 66 -3.33 13.55 8.42
N MET A 67 -2.21 12.98 7.97
CA MET A 67 -2.17 11.59 7.46
C MET A 67 -1.17 10.69 8.18
N SER A 68 -0.39 11.23 9.11
CA SER A 68 0.71 10.50 9.75
C SER A 68 0.78 10.78 11.24
N CYS A 69 1.45 9.88 11.99
CA CYS A 69 1.77 10.12 13.39
C CYS A 69 2.91 11.14 13.51
N PHE A 70 2.97 11.84 14.64
CA PHE A 70 3.95 12.88 14.92
C PHE A 70 5.41 12.44 14.68
N VAL A 71 5.77 11.20 15.05
CA VAL A 71 7.11 10.63 14.81
C VAL A 71 7.42 10.50 13.31
N CYS A 72 6.45 10.06 12.50
CA CYS A 72 6.62 9.92 11.05
C CYS A 72 6.67 11.29 10.35
N ALA A 73 5.86 12.24 10.81
CA ALA A 73 5.84 13.63 10.35
C ALA A 73 7.18 14.34 10.65
N LYS A 74 7.71 14.25 11.88
CA LYS A 74 9.05 14.77 12.23
C LYS A 74 10.16 14.15 11.38
N LYS A 75 10.07 12.86 11.04
CA LYS A 75 11.00 12.19 10.12
C LYS A 75 10.92 12.70 8.67
N LEU A 76 9.79 13.26 8.22
CA LEU A 76 9.69 13.94 6.93
C LEU A 76 10.39 15.31 7.00
N LYS A 77 10.02 16.15 7.97
CA LYS A 77 10.61 17.49 8.15
C LYS A 77 12.13 17.42 8.34
N LYS A 78 12.65 16.54 9.23
CA LYS A 78 14.11 16.36 9.45
C LYS A 78 14.88 15.94 8.19
N ARG A 79 14.23 15.30 7.22
CA ARG A 79 14.84 14.84 5.96
C ARG A 79 14.57 15.80 4.79
N ASN A 80 14.07 17.01 5.07
CA ASN A 80 13.64 18.00 4.08
C ASN A 80 12.78 17.40 2.96
N LYS A 81 11.90 16.45 3.30
CA LYS A 81 10.94 15.88 2.35
C LYS A 81 9.65 16.72 2.35
N PRO A 82 9.03 16.96 1.19
CA PRO A 82 7.80 17.73 1.10
C PRO A 82 6.60 16.99 1.73
N CYS A 83 5.48 17.69 1.86
CA CYS A 83 4.20 17.09 2.25
C CYS A 83 3.83 15.94 1.29
N PRO A 84 3.54 14.71 1.78
CA PRO A 84 3.23 13.59 0.88
C PRO A 84 1.93 13.74 0.07
N VAL A 85 1.04 14.66 0.47
CA VAL A 85 -0.24 14.92 -0.21
C VAL A 85 -0.06 15.96 -1.32
N CYS A 86 0.24 17.20 -0.96
CA CYS A 86 0.29 18.34 -1.90
C CYS A 86 1.69 18.70 -2.41
N ARG A 87 2.73 17.99 -1.99
CA ARG A 87 4.16 18.26 -2.31
C ARG A 87 4.70 19.64 -1.87
N GLN A 88 3.95 20.44 -1.12
CA GLN A 88 4.44 21.72 -0.58
C GLN A 88 5.53 21.51 0.50
N PRO A 89 6.46 22.47 0.68
CA PRO A 89 7.47 22.43 1.73
C PRO A 89 6.84 22.34 3.13
N ILE A 90 7.48 21.60 4.05
CA ILE A 90 6.97 21.42 5.42
C ILE A 90 7.52 22.52 6.33
N GLU A 91 6.67 23.49 6.68
CA GLU A 91 7.03 24.58 7.60
C GLU A 91 7.13 24.10 9.05
N MET A 92 6.13 23.35 9.54
CA MET A 92 6.15 22.78 10.88
C MET A 92 5.30 21.51 11.03
N ILE A 93 5.53 20.79 12.12
CA ILE A 93 4.76 19.61 12.51
C ILE A 93 4.10 19.90 13.85
N ILE A 94 2.78 19.78 13.93
CA ILE A 94 2.00 19.93 15.16
C ILE A 94 1.63 18.53 15.69
N LEU A 95 1.75 18.33 17.00
CA LEU A 95 1.16 17.18 17.69
C LEU A 95 -0.30 17.50 17.99
N THR A 96 -1.21 16.79 17.32
CA THR A 96 -2.66 17.02 17.41
C THR A 96 -3.28 16.06 18.42
N TYR A 97 -4.09 16.60 19.33
CA TYR A 97 -4.93 15.84 20.25
C TYR A 97 -6.39 15.98 19.84
N PHE A 98 -7.19 14.95 20.12
CA PHE A 98 -8.63 14.93 19.91
C PHE A 98 -9.29 14.70 21.28
N CYS A 99 -10.38 15.41 21.53
CA CYS A 99 -11.19 15.35 22.75
C CYS A 99 -12.60 14.88 22.40
#